data_AF-A0A943H5T8-F1
#
_entry.id   AF-A0A943H5T8-F1
#
_cell.length_a   1.000
_cell.length_b   1.000
_cell.length_c   1.000
_cell.angle_alpha   90.00
_cell.angle_beta   90.00
_cell.angle_gamma   90.00
#
_symmetry.space_group_name_H-M   'P 1'
#
loop_
_entity.id
_entity.type
_entity.pdbx_description
1 polymer ?
#
loop_
_entity_poly.entity_id
_entity_poly.type
_entity_poly.pdbx_seq_one_letter_code
_entity_poly.pdbx_strand_id
1 'polypeptide(L)'
;MKKKLMRMPKVVTILVAVLIVAIFLGSMDVAAFFLADTVSLPGYGSSMIAEFMAGVVAFLLLCLFGYLGVLGEKGKGFIHGLYIGGFLTGYCCLELAAQLYVQMMTPDAKVVSALEILFFAATMFLIGWTEELIFRGVILNLFLERFSKTKRGILWAVILSGVLFGAVHLTNISQGVTVTSAMIQAINAAFLGVIFGAVYARSGNIWLVMTFHALVDFASLMGSGIFGTGTTVEQINQMSAANLIAVPVLLIPCIVLLRPKKLLEMEQEANHIVVFETFEEADRNAALSLALGMISILTGFMGYGLGIGIAGLIGGRLSRKVQPEKNGMALAGMILSGIGMAVSIIGMIVLCFVYSNLNGLSAVMMMNGVK
;
A
#
# COMPACT_ATOMS: atom_id res chain seq x y z
N MET A 1 28.64 -11.45 4.90
CA MET A 1 28.09 -10.90 6.16
C MET A 1 26.99 -11.78 6.76
N LYS A 2 25.90 -12.04 6.02
CA LYS A 2 24.74 -12.87 6.37
C LYS A 2 25.01 -14.17 7.15
N LYS A 3 25.86 -15.07 6.62
CA LYS A 3 26.19 -16.35 7.29
C LYS A 3 26.82 -16.18 8.68
N LYS A 4 27.58 -15.10 8.91
CA LYS A 4 28.17 -14.80 10.22
C LYS A 4 27.10 -14.32 11.20
N LEU A 5 26.23 -13.41 10.76
CA LEU A 5 25.12 -12.90 11.58
C LEU A 5 24.19 -14.02 12.06
N MET A 6 23.92 -15.01 11.21
CA MET A 6 23.10 -16.16 11.58
C MET A 6 23.72 -17.08 12.64
N ARG A 7 25.01 -16.96 12.93
CA ARG A 7 25.69 -17.69 14.02
C ARG A 7 25.68 -16.92 15.34
N MET A 8 25.36 -15.63 15.32
CA MET A 8 25.32 -14.79 16.53
C MET A 8 24.02 -15.00 17.31
N PRO A 9 23.90 -14.50 18.56
CA PRO A 9 22.65 -14.53 19.31
C PRO A 9 21.49 -13.83 18.59
N LYS A 10 20.25 -14.27 18.81
CA LYS A 10 19.03 -13.73 18.16
C LYS A 10 18.87 -12.21 18.36
N VAL A 11 19.25 -11.70 19.53
CA VAL A 11 19.20 -10.26 19.85
C VAL A 11 20.06 -9.43 18.91
N VAL A 12 21.20 -9.97 18.44
CA VAL A 12 22.09 -9.25 17.52
C VAL A 12 21.41 -8.96 16.19
N THR A 13 20.57 -9.88 15.71
CA THR A 13 19.77 -9.66 14.49
C THR A 13 18.83 -8.46 14.63
N ILE A 14 18.21 -8.29 15.81
CA ILE A 14 17.31 -7.17 16.10
C ILE A 14 18.12 -5.86 16.18
N LEU A 15 19.25 -5.87 16.88
CA LEU A 15 20.13 -4.69 16.97
C LEU A 15 20.65 -4.25 15.59
N VAL A 16 21.00 -5.20 14.72
CA VAL A 16 21.41 -4.90 13.35
C VAL A 16 20.26 -4.29 12.54
N ALA A 17 19.02 -4.76 12.71
CA ALA A 17 17.86 -4.15 12.06
C ALA A 17 17.64 -2.70 12.52
N VAL A 18 17.76 -2.43 13.83
CA VAL A 18 17.66 -1.06 14.36
C VAL A 18 18.79 -0.17 13.82
N LEU A 19 20.02 -0.70 13.72
CA LEU A 19 21.14 0.03 13.13
C LEU A 19 20.90 0.34 11.65
N ILE A 20 20.34 -0.60 10.87
CA ILE A 20 19.95 -0.36 9.47
C ILE A 20 18.94 0.81 9.39
N VAL A 21 17.92 0.82 10.26
CA VAL A 21 16.95 1.91 10.32
C VAL A 21 17.62 3.25 10.63
N ALA A 22 18.55 3.28 11.59
CA ALA A 22 19.28 4.50 11.94
C ALA A 22 20.17 5.01 10.79
N ILE A 23 20.84 4.11 10.07
CA ILE A 23 21.63 4.46 8.87
C ILE A 23 20.72 5.01 7.78
N PHE A 24 19.57 4.38 7.55
CA PHE A 24 18.59 4.83 6.58
C PHE A 24 18.08 6.25 6.90
N LEU A 25 17.59 6.48 8.11
CA LEU A 25 17.15 7.79 8.57
C LEU A 25 18.25 8.85 8.46
N GLY A 26 19.45 8.55 8.97
CA GLY A 26 20.59 9.46 8.86
C GLY A 26 20.97 9.79 7.41
N SER A 27 20.78 8.86 6.47
CA SER A 27 21.00 9.14 5.06
C SER A 27 19.97 10.10 4.45
N MET A 28 18.71 10.03 4.90
CA MET A 28 17.67 10.98 4.49
C MET A 28 17.96 12.38 5.02
N ASP A 29 18.35 12.49 6.29
CA ASP A 29 18.71 13.79 6.90
C ASP A 29 19.91 14.42 6.20
N VAL A 30 20.92 13.63 5.86
CA VAL A 30 22.09 14.10 5.11
C VAL A 30 21.68 14.55 3.70
N ALA A 31 20.84 13.78 3.00
CA ALA A 31 20.35 14.18 1.67
C ALA A 31 19.56 15.50 1.73
N ALA A 32 18.66 15.64 2.71
CA ALA A 32 17.90 16.86 2.94
C ALA A 32 18.81 18.07 3.24
N PHE A 33 19.83 17.89 4.09
CA PHE A 33 20.80 18.93 4.42
C PHE A 33 21.54 19.44 3.17
N PHE A 34 22.03 18.54 2.31
CA PHE A 34 22.72 18.94 1.09
C PHE A 34 21.78 19.62 0.09
N LEU A 35 20.52 19.19 0.00
CA LEU A 35 19.56 19.73 -0.97
C LEU A 35 19.03 21.11 -0.59
N ALA A 36 18.96 21.42 0.70
CA ALA A 36 18.40 22.68 1.22
C ALA A 36 18.99 23.93 0.54
N ASP A 37 20.29 23.91 0.24
CA ASP A 37 21.02 25.06 -0.32
C ASP A 37 21.53 24.86 -1.76
N THR A 38 21.32 23.68 -2.36
CA THR A 38 21.93 23.34 -3.67
C THR A 38 20.93 23.21 -4.82
N VAL A 39 19.70 22.75 -4.57
CA VAL A 39 18.73 22.48 -5.63
C VAL A 39 17.33 22.90 -5.19
N SER A 40 16.78 23.91 -5.87
CA SER A 40 15.40 24.37 -5.67
C SER A 40 14.54 23.97 -6.87
N LEU A 41 13.86 22.82 -6.76
CA LEU A 41 12.85 22.39 -7.73
C LEU A 41 11.44 22.68 -7.21
N PRO A 42 10.46 22.95 -8.09
CA PRO A 42 9.10 23.25 -7.67
C PRO A 42 8.41 22.02 -7.05
N GLY A 43 7.44 22.29 -6.16
CA GLY A 43 6.65 21.27 -5.49
C GLY A 43 7.51 20.19 -4.83
N TYR A 44 7.24 18.94 -5.19
CA TYR A 44 7.92 17.76 -4.65
C TYR A 44 9.30 17.48 -5.31
N GLY A 45 9.80 18.34 -6.20
CA GLY A 45 11.01 18.06 -6.98
C GLY A 45 12.27 17.86 -6.13
N SER A 46 12.48 18.65 -5.07
CA SER A 46 13.63 18.46 -4.18
C SER A 46 13.48 17.19 -3.32
N SER A 47 12.26 16.88 -2.87
CA SER A 47 11.96 15.62 -2.17
C SER A 47 12.23 14.40 -3.06
N MET A 48 11.90 14.47 -4.36
CA MET A 48 12.21 13.41 -5.31
C MET A 48 13.71 13.06 -5.34
N ILE A 49 14.59 14.08 -5.31
CA ILE A 49 16.04 13.86 -5.31
C ILE A 49 16.49 13.25 -3.97
N ALA A 50 15.96 13.75 -2.85
CA ALA A 50 16.25 13.21 -1.51
C ALA A 50 15.89 11.72 -1.43
N GLU A 51 14.70 11.35 -1.91
CA GLU A 51 14.22 9.98 -1.91
C GLU A 51 15.05 9.07 -2.83
N PHE A 52 15.47 9.58 -3.99
CA PHE A 52 16.39 8.83 -4.86
C PHE A 52 17.73 8.55 -4.17
N MET A 53 18.32 9.55 -3.51
CA MET A 53 19.57 9.39 -2.76
C MET A 53 19.44 8.39 -1.62
N ALA A 54 18.37 8.49 -0.82
CA ALA A 54 18.07 7.53 0.25
C ALA A 54 17.84 6.11 -0.30
N GLY A 55 17.17 6.00 -1.44
CA GLY A 55 16.94 4.74 -2.11
C GLY A 55 18.20 4.09 -2.69
N VAL A 56 19.22 4.89 -3.10
CA VAL A 56 20.55 4.35 -3.42
C VAL A 56 21.16 3.68 -2.17
N VAL A 57 21.05 4.30 -1.00
CA VAL A 57 21.53 3.70 0.27
C VAL A 57 20.75 2.42 0.58
N ALA A 58 19.42 2.43 0.40
CA ALA A 58 18.58 1.25 0.58
C ALA A 58 18.99 0.09 -0.35
N PHE A 59 19.25 0.39 -1.62
CA PHE A 59 19.73 -0.58 -2.59
C PHE A 59 21.13 -1.12 -2.25
N LEU A 60 22.04 -0.27 -1.78
CA LEU A 60 23.37 -0.70 -1.31
C LEU A 60 23.27 -1.62 -0.10
N LEU A 61 22.37 -1.34 0.85
CA LEU A 61 22.09 -2.23 1.98
C LEU A 61 21.52 -3.57 1.50
N LEU A 62 20.60 -3.55 0.53
CA LEU A 62 20.08 -4.77 -0.10
C LEU A 62 21.20 -5.62 -0.71
N CYS A 63 22.14 -4.99 -1.43
CA CYS A 63 23.33 -5.63 -1.99
C CYS A 63 24.23 -6.21 -0.88
N LEU A 64 24.55 -5.41 0.14
CA LEU A 64 25.46 -5.76 1.24
C LEU A 64 24.98 -7.00 2.01
N PHE A 65 23.67 -7.10 2.22
CA PHE A 65 23.06 -8.25 2.90
C PHE A 65 22.80 -9.45 1.96
N GLY A 66 22.99 -9.28 0.65
CA GLY A 66 22.81 -10.34 -0.34
C GLY A 66 21.34 -10.67 -0.62
N TYR A 67 20.49 -9.64 -0.58
CA TYR A 67 19.04 -9.77 -0.81
C TYR A 67 18.60 -9.31 -2.20
N LEU A 68 19.52 -9.04 -3.15
CA LEU A 68 19.19 -8.64 -4.54
C LEU A 68 18.11 -9.50 -5.21
N GLY A 69 18.05 -10.79 -4.91
CA GLY A 69 17.03 -11.68 -5.45
C GLY A 69 15.59 -11.30 -5.09
N VAL A 70 15.34 -10.43 -4.10
CA VAL A 70 13.97 -9.96 -3.79
C VAL A 70 13.38 -9.07 -4.90
N LEU A 71 14.22 -8.50 -5.77
CA LEU A 71 13.80 -7.71 -6.92
C LEU A 71 13.27 -8.57 -8.07
N GLY A 72 13.58 -9.86 -8.06
CA GLY A 72 12.93 -10.83 -8.93
C GLY A 72 11.55 -11.19 -8.38
N GLU A 73 10.63 -11.56 -9.26
CA GLU A 73 9.36 -12.15 -8.84
C GLU A 73 9.63 -13.51 -8.20
N LYS A 74 9.38 -13.61 -6.89
CA LYS A 74 9.45 -14.87 -6.14
C LYS A 74 8.04 -15.29 -5.72
N GLY A 75 7.81 -16.58 -5.57
CA GLY A 75 6.56 -17.10 -5.01
C GLY A 75 5.42 -17.20 -6.04
N LYS A 76 4.22 -16.77 -5.64
CA LYS A 76 2.95 -17.04 -6.37
C LYS A 76 2.64 -16.04 -7.49
N GLY A 77 3.46 -15.02 -7.61
CA GLY A 77 3.43 -14.00 -8.66
C GLY A 77 2.48 -12.82 -8.42
N PHE A 78 2.59 -11.78 -9.26
CA PHE A 78 1.96 -10.47 -9.09
C PHE A 78 0.45 -10.54 -8.96
N ILE A 79 -0.22 -11.32 -9.81
CA ILE A 79 -1.69 -11.46 -9.80
C ILE A 79 -2.19 -12.11 -8.52
N HIS A 80 -1.51 -13.16 -8.03
CA HIS A 80 -1.88 -13.79 -6.77
C HIS A 80 -1.56 -12.86 -5.59
N GLY A 81 -0.47 -12.10 -5.66
CA GLY A 81 -0.17 -11.07 -4.69
C GLY A 81 -1.25 -9.98 -4.65
N LEU A 82 -1.75 -9.52 -5.79
CA LEU A 82 -2.83 -8.54 -5.88
C LEU A 82 -4.12 -9.05 -5.21
N TYR A 83 -4.38 -10.36 -5.27
CA TYR A 83 -5.46 -10.99 -4.51
C TYR A 83 -5.20 -10.99 -3.00
N ILE A 84 -3.99 -11.38 -2.58
CA ILE A 84 -3.59 -11.37 -1.16
C ILE A 84 -3.73 -9.96 -0.59
N GLY A 85 -3.24 -8.95 -1.33
CA GLY A 85 -3.34 -7.54 -0.99
C GLY A 85 -4.62 -6.87 -1.45
N GLY A 86 -5.66 -7.60 -1.88
CA GLY A 86 -6.85 -7.00 -2.53
C GLY A 86 -7.60 -5.99 -1.64
N PHE A 87 -7.51 -6.14 -0.32
CA PHE A 87 -7.98 -5.12 0.63
C PHE A 87 -7.30 -3.77 0.42
N LEU A 88 -5.99 -3.74 0.16
CA LEU A 88 -5.23 -2.51 -0.10
C LEU A 88 -5.69 -1.82 -1.37
N THR A 89 -6.07 -2.58 -2.41
CA THR A 89 -6.69 -1.98 -3.61
C THR A 89 -7.96 -1.24 -3.26
N GLY A 90 -8.86 -1.87 -2.48
CA GLY A 90 -10.09 -1.23 -2.02
C GLY A 90 -9.83 -0.02 -1.13
N TYR A 91 -8.88 -0.13 -0.19
CA TYR A 91 -8.42 0.94 0.69
C TYR A 91 -7.92 2.15 -0.13
N CYS A 92 -7.00 1.94 -1.08
CA CYS A 92 -6.46 3.01 -1.94
C CYS A 92 -7.58 3.69 -2.76
N CYS A 93 -8.51 2.91 -3.32
CA CYS A 93 -9.64 3.48 -4.07
C CYS A 93 -10.54 4.35 -3.18
N LEU A 94 -10.86 3.90 -1.97
CA LEU A 94 -11.67 4.66 -1.02
C LEU A 94 -10.97 5.92 -0.55
N GLU A 95 -9.68 5.82 -0.23
CA GLU A 95 -8.86 6.96 0.19
C GLU A 95 -8.73 8.01 -0.91
N LEU A 96 -8.46 7.58 -2.14
CA LEU A 96 -8.41 8.46 -3.31
C LEU A 96 -9.76 9.15 -3.55
N ALA A 97 -10.87 8.42 -3.47
CA ALA A 97 -12.21 8.98 -3.65
C ALA A 97 -12.56 9.98 -2.54
N ALA A 98 -12.23 9.65 -1.29
CA ALA A 98 -12.45 10.53 -0.14
C ALA A 98 -11.64 11.82 -0.28
N GLN A 99 -10.37 11.72 -0.67
CA GLN A 99 -9.50 12.86 -0.87
C GLN A 99 -9.98 13.72 -2.04
N LEU A 100 -10.39 13.12 -3.16
CA LEU A 100 -10.95 13.86 -4.29
C LEU A 100 -12.20 14.65 -3.87
N TYR A 101 -13.08 14.02 -3.09
CA TYR A 101 -14.26 14.69 -2.54
C TYR A 101 -13.89 15.89 -1.66
N VAL A 102 -12.92 15.75 -0.76
CA VAL A 102 -12.45 16.87 0.09
C VAL A 102 -11.91 18.01 -0.77
N GLN A 103 -11.10 17.71 -1.79
CA GLN A 103 -10.53 18.75 -2.65
C GLN A 103 -11.60 19.43 -3.52
N MET A 104 -12.61 18.70 -4.01
CA MET A 104 -13.74 19.28 -4.73
C MET A 104 -14.57 20.25 -3.86
N MET A 105 -14.60 20.04 -2.55
CA MET A 105 -15.30 20.89 -1.59
C MET A 105 -14.43 22.03 -1.05
N THR A 106 -13.15 22.10 -1.43
CA THR A 106 -12.21 23.13 -0.98
C THR A 106 -12.23 24.30 -1.97
N PRO A 107 -12.75 25.50 -1.60
CA PRO A 107 -13.02 26.59 -2.55
C PRO A 107 -11.80 27.12 -3.33
N ASP A 108 -10.60 27.02 -2.75
CA ASP A 108 -9.36 27.54 -3.33
C ASP A 108 -8.43 26.46 -3.90
N ALA A 109 -8.88 25.20 -3.94
CA ALA A 109 -8.08 24.11 -4.49
C ALA A 109 -7.83 24.33 -5.99
N LYS A 110 -6.56 24.42 -6.38
CA LYS A 110 -6.14 24.60 -7.78
C LYS A 110 -5.20 23.50 -8.18
N VAL A 111 -5.46 22.90 -9.34
CA VAL A 111 -4.55 21.91 -9.90
C VAL A 111 -3.20 22.57 -10.20
N VAL A 112 -2.13 22.03 -9.63
CA VAL A 112 -0.75 22.50 -9.83
C VAL A 112 -0.26 22.20 -11.25
N SER A 113 0.94 22.67 -11.61
CA SER A 113 1.46 22.43 -12.96
C SER A 113 1.69 20.95 -13.25
N ALA A 114 1.63 20.57 -14.53
CA ALA A 114 1.90 19.18 -14.94
C ALA A 114 3.28 18.67 -14.47
N LEU A 115 4.28 19.56 -14.41
CA LEU A 115 5.62 19.23 -13.91
C LEU A 115 5.61 18.91 -12.41
N GLU A 116 4.88 19.68 -11.60
CA GLU A 116 4.74 19.42 -10.16
C GLU A 116 4.00 18.12 -9.88
N ILE A 117 2.96 17.80 -10.68
CA ILE A 117 2.26 16.51 -10.60
C ILE A 117 3.21 15.35 -10.93
N LEU A 118 4.08 15.50 -11.94
CA LEU A 118 5.08 14.49 -12.29
C LEU A 118 6.10 14.30 -11.16
N PHE A 119 6.60 15.39 -10.57
CA PHE A 119 7.50 15.30 -9.41
C PHE A 119 6.83 14.67 -8.21
N PHE A 120 5.56 15.00 -7.94
CA PHE A 120 4.78 14.38 -6.88
C PHE A 120 4.65 12.87 -7.11
N ALA A 121 4.18 12.44 -8.28
CA ALA A 121 4.02 11.03 -8.62
C ALA A 121 5.35 10.26 -8.54
N ALA A 122 6.44 10.85 -9.05
CA ALA A 122 7.77 10.26 -8.95
C ALA A 122 8.24 10.15 -7.49
N THR A 123 7.97 11.16 -6.66
CA THR A 123 8.34 11.13 -5.24
C THR A 123 7.57 10.04 -4.50
N MET A 124 6.25 9.92 -4.70
CA MET A 124 5.45 8.85 -4.05
C MET A 124 5.94 7.45 -4.45
N PHE A 125 6.29 7.26 -5.73
CA PHE A 125 6.91 6.02 -6.18
C PHE A 125 8.26 5.76 -5.51
N LEU A 126 9.12 6.80 -5.41
CA LEU A 126 10.44 6.67 -4.80
C LEU A 126 10.36 6.42 -3.29
N ILE A 127 9.42 7.02 -2.56
CA ILE A 127 9.17 6.69 -1.14
C ILE A 127 8.82 5.21 -1.02
N GLY A 128 7.81 4.76 -1.76
CA GLY A 128 7.40 3.35 -1.76
C GLY A 128 8.55 2.42 -2.17
N TRP A 129 9.39 2.81 -3.13
CA TRP A 129 10.57 2.03 -3.51
C TRP A 129 11.61 1.97 -2.39
N THR A 130 12.05 3.13 -1.89
CA THR A 130 13.10 3.29 -0.90
C THR A 130 12.76 2.60 0.41
N GLU A 131 11.57 2.88 0.96
CA GLU A 131 11.16 2.32 2.24
C GLU A 131 10.93 0.81 2.14
N GLU A 132 10.26 0.32 1.09
CA GLU A 132 10.05 -1.13 0.96
C GLU A 132 11.35 -1.90 0.73
N LEU A 133 12.36 -1.32 0.07
CA LEU A 133 13.69 -1.91 -0.01
C LEU A 133 14.31 -2.12 1.38
N ILE A 134 14.22 -1.12 2.27
CA ILE A 134 14.73 -1.23 3.64
C ILE A 134 13.89 -2.22 4.43
N PHE A 135 12.59 -1.99 4.53
CA PHE A 135 11.74 -2.68 5.50
C PHE A 135 11.39 -4.10 5.03
N ARG A 136 11.04 -4.31 3.77
CA ARG A 136 10.65 -5.64 3.24
C ARG A 136 11.85 -6.32 2.61
N GLY A 137 12.65 -5.58 1.84
CA GLY A 137 13.84 -6.11 1.17
C GLY A 137 14.93 -6.55 2.15
N VAL A 138 15.25 -5.75 3.18
CA VAL A 138 16.33 -6.06 4.13
C VAL A 138 15.79 -6.53 5.48
N ILE A 139 15.06 -5.69 6.22
CA ILE A 139 14.71 -5.93 7.63
C ILE A 139 13.82 -7.17 7.79
N LEU A 140 12.72 -7.26 7.04
CA LEU A 140 11.81 -8.38 7.13
C LEU A 140 12.47 -9.68 6.67
N ASN A 141 13.25 -9.66 5.59
CA ASN A 141 14.02 -10.84 5.16
C ASN A 141 15.02 -11.28 6.24
N LEU A 142 15.70 -10.34 6.89
CA LEU A 142 16.60 -10.63 8.00
C LEU A 142 15.87 -11.33 9.15
N PHE A 143 14.69 -10.85 9.52
CA PHE A 143 13.86 -11.47 10.55
C PHE A 143 13.29 -12.82 10.11
N LEU A 144 12.76 -12.94 8.90
CA LEU A 144 12.20 -14.19 8.39
C LEU A 144 13.26 -15.28 8.33
N GLU A 145 14.45 -15.01 7.80
CA GLU A 145 15.49 -16.04 7.78
C GLU A 145 15.93 -16.47 9.18
N ARG A 146 15.81 -15.58 10.16
CA ARG A 146 16.19 -15.86 11.54
C ARG A 146 15.12 -16.60 12.34
N PHE A 147 13.85 -16.26 12.11
CA PHE A 147 12.74 -16.65 12.98
C PHE A 147 11.66 -17.50 12.29
N SER A 148 11.67 -17.65 10.96
CA SER A 148 10.59 -18.29 10.19
C SER A 148 10.38 -19.79 10.43
N LYS A 149 11.29 -20.44 11.15
CA LYS A 149 11.19 -21.87 11.49
C LYS A 149 9.99 -22.21 12.37
N THR A 150 9.30 -21.21 12.92
CA THR A 150 8.08 -21.39 13.70
C THR A 150 7.00 -20.39 13.28
N LYS A 151 5.71 -20.76 13.37
CA LYS A 151 4.57 -19.81 13.18
C LYS A 151 4.71 -18.53 13.99
N ARG A 152 5.10 -18.66 15.27
CA ARG A 152 5.30 -17.51 16.17
C ARG A 152 6.44 -16.62 15.71
N GLY A 153 7.53 -17.21 15.22
CA GLY A 153 8.66 -16.45 14.72
C GLY A 153 8.34 -15.69 13.43
N ILE A 154 7.53 -16.26 12.53
CA ILE A 154 7.00 -15.54 11.35
C ILE A 154 6.12 -14.37 11.78
N LEU A 155 5.17 -14.62 12.68
CA LEU A 155 4.26 -13.59 13.20
C LEU A 155 5.05 -12.41 13.78
N TRP A 156 6.02 -12.68 14.66
CA TRP A 156 6.85 -11.64 15.27
C TRP A 156 7.79 -10.96 14.27
N ALA A 157 8.31 -11.66 13.27
CA ALA A 157 9.10 -11.05 12.21
C ALA A 157 8.30 -9.97 11.47
N VAL A 158 7.06 -10.27 11.10
CA VAL A 158 6.16 -9.32 10.42
C VAL A 158 5.77 -8.16 11.35
N ILE A 159 5.38 -8.46 12.60
CA ILE A 159 4.98 -7.43 13.59
C ILE A 159 6.14 -6.48 13.88
N LEU A 160 7.33 -6.99 14.18
CA LEU A 160 8.49 -6.15 14.51
C LEU A 160 8.91 -5.30 13.32
N SER A 161 8.87 -5.84 12.09
CA SER A 161 9.13 -5.05 10.89
C SER A 161 8.11 -3.91 10.73
N GLY A 162 6.82 -4.17 11.00
CA GLY A 162 5.78 -3.14 10.95
C GLY A 162 5.94 -2.08 12.05
N VAL A 163 6.29 -2.48 13.27
CA VAL A 163 6.55 -1.54 14.37
C VAL A 163 7.75 -0.64 14.07
N LEU A 164 8.84 -1.19 13.51
CA LEU A 164 9.99 -0.37 13.08
C LEU A 164 9.60 0.62 11.98
N PHE A 165 8.74 0.20 11.04
CA PHE A 165 8.19 1.05 9.98
C PHE A 165 7.32 2.18 10.54
N GLY A 166 6.46 1.90 11.51
CA GLY A 166 5.72 2.97 12.19
C GLY A 166 6.62 3.90 13.00
N ALA A 167 7.62 3.35 13.69
CA ALA A 167 8.50 4.12 14.57
C ALA A 167 9.32 5.18 13.82
N VAL A 168 9.71 4.94 12.57
CA VAL A 168 10.44 5.95 11.80
C VAL A 168 9.62 7.23 11.57
N HIS A 169 8.30 7.16 11.54
CA HIS A 169 7.46 8.34 11.35
C HIS A 169 7.47 9.30 12.56
N LEU A 170 8.00 8.86 13.70
CA LEU A 170 8.19 9.75 14.86
C LEU A 170 9.30 10.78 14.62
N THR A 171 10.20 10.56 13.66
CA THR A 171 11.21 11.55 13.31
C THR A 171 10.60 12.79 12.66
N ASN A 172 9.37 12.70 12.12
CA ASN A 172 8.64 13.85 11.56
C ASN A 172 8.40 14.96 12.59
N ILE A 173 8.50 14.67 13.89
CA ILE A 173 8.48 15.69 14.95
C ILE A 173 9.59 16.72 14.73
N SER A 174 10.77 16.29 14.28
CA SER A 174 11.90 17.19 13.97
C SER A 174 11.63 18.10 12.76
N GLN A 175 10.66 17.75 11.92
CA GLN A 175 10.23 18.51 10.74
C GLN A 175 9.03 19.42 11.03
N GLY A 176 8.58 19.53 12.29
CA GLY A 176 7.48 20.40 12.71
C GLY A 176 6.11 19.73 12.82
N VAL A 177 6.03 18.39 12.71
CA VAL A 177 4.80 17.65 13.03
C VAL A 177 4.59 17.63 14.54
N THR A 178 3.36 17.84 15.00
CA THR A 178 3.04 17.77 16.43
C THR A 178 3.26 16.36 16.96
N VAL A 179 3.64 16.23 18.24
CA VAL A 179 3.87 14.92 18.88
C VAL A 179 2.63 14.03 18.77
N THR A 180 1.43 14.59 18.95
CA THR A 180 0.17 13.86 18.85
C THR A 180 -0.06 13.32 17.43
N SER A 181 0.08 14.17 16.42
CA SER A 181 -0.10 13.77 15.02
C SER A 181 0.96 12.74 14.59
N ALA A 182 2.22 12.91 14.99
CA ALA A 182 3.28 11.95 14.71
C ALA A 182 3.01 10.59 15.38
N MET A 183 2.47 10.56 16.61
CA MET A 183 2.09 9.31 17.28
C MET A 183 0.95 8.59 16.55
N ILE A 184 -0.08 9.33 16.12
CA ILE A 184 -1.20 8.78 15.34
C ILE A 184 -0.69 8.23 14.00
N GLN A 185 0.15 9.00 13.31
CA GLN A 185 0.79 8.59 12.06
C GLN A 185 1.61 7.31 12.26
N ALA A 186 2.46 7.25 13.29
CA ALA A 186 3.29 6.08 13.59
C ALA A 186 2.45 4.82 13.90
N ILE A 187 1.33 4.95 14.63
CA ILE A 187 0.42 3.83 14.89
C ILE A 187 -0.20 3.32 13.59
N ASN A 188 -0.78 4.21 12.78
CA ASN A 188 -1.40 3.84 11.52
C ASN A 188 -0.39 3.22 10.55
N ALA A 189 0.79 3.84 10.42
CA ALA A 189 1.91 3.34 9.64
C ALA A 189 2.38 1.97 10.15
N ALA A 190 2.41 1.71 11.46
CA ALA A 190 2.78 0.40 11.98
C ALA A 190 1.82 -0.71 11.53
N PHE A 191 0.50 -0.46 11.57
CA PHE A 191 -0.49 -1.42 11.10
C PHE A 191 -0.41 -1.66 9.60
N LEU A 192 -0.33 -0.59 8.80
CA LEU A 192 -0.10 -0.71 7.36
C LEU A 192 1.23 -1.44 7.08
N GLY A 193 2.21 -1.19 7.94
CA GLY A 193 3.50 -1.83 8.01
C GLY A 193 3.39 -3.37 8.11
N VAL A 194 2.57 -3.83 9.05
CA VAL A 194 2.25 -5.25 9.24
C VAL A 194 1.52 -5.82 8.02
N ILE A 195 0.56 -5.08 7.43
CA ILE A 195 -0.17 -5.53 6.23
C ILE A 195 0.79 -5.73 5.06
N PHE A 196 1.60 -4.74 4.71
CA PHE A 196 2.60 -4.86 3.63
C PHE A 196 3.59 -5.99 3.92
N GLY A 197 4.05 -6.13 5.17
CA GLY A 197 4.91 -7.25 5.57
C GLY A 197 4.25 -8.62 5.36
N ALA A 198 2.97 -8.76 5.70
CA ALA A 198 2.21 -9.99 5.50
C ALA A 198 1.93 -10.27 4.01
N VAL A 199 1.60 -9.24 3.23
CA VAL A 199 1.43 -9.36 1.77
C VAL A 199 2.74 -9.78 1.13
N TYR A 200 3.85 -9.15 1.47
CA TYR A 200 5.18 -9.50 0.97
C TYR A 200 5.55 -10.95 1.33
N ALA A 201 5.41 -11.33 2.61
CA ALA A 201 5.82 -12.65 3.08
C ALA A 201 4.99 -13.79 2.46
N ARG A 202 3.77 -13.52 2.01
CA ARG A 202 2.89 -14.50 1.35
C ARG A 202 2.94 -14.48 -0.17
N SER A 203 3.25 -13.33 -0.77
CA SER A 203 3.31 -13.18 -2.24
C SER A 203 4.71 -13.43 -2.79
N GLY A 204 5.75 -13.09 -2.02
CA GLY A 204 7.14 -13.06 -2.47
C GLY A 204 7.46 -11.90 -3.42
N ASN A 205 6.56 -10.92 -3.57
CA ASN A 205 6.67 -9.88 -4.58
C ASN A 205 6.84 -8.49 -3.93
N ILE A 206 8.05 -7.93 -4.03
CA ILE A 206 8.36 -6.61 -3.46
C ILE A 206 7.74 -5.47 -4.29
N TRP A 207 7.68 -5.62 -5.62
CA TRP A 207 7.11 -4.61 -6.51
C TRP A 207 5.64 -4.36 -6.22
N LEU A 208 4.91 -5.41 -5.84
CA LEU A 208 3.52 -5.27 -5.43
C LEU A 208 3.36 -4.37 -4.19
N VAL A 209 4.17 -4.59 -3.15
CA VAL A 209 4.08 -3.79 -1.92
C VAL A 209 4.58 -2.37 -2.14
N MET A 210 5.61 -2.18 -2.98
CA MET A 210 6.06 -0.84 -3.42
C MET A 210 4.94 -0.06 -4.10
N THR A 211 4.22 -0.71 -5.03
CA THR A 211 3.08 -0.09 -5.72
C THR A 211 1.96 0.27 -4.75
N PHE A 212 1.60 -0.63 -3.82
CA PHE A 212 0.58 -0.32 -2.83
C PHE A 212 0.98 0.82 -1.91
N HIS A 213 2.22 0.83 -1.44
CA HIS A 213 2.74 1.91 -0.60
C HIS A 213 2.67 3.25 -1.34
N ALA A 214 3.23 3.31 -2.55
CA ALA A 214 3.19 4.52 -3.37
C ALA A 214 1.75 5.02 -3.63
N LEU A 215 0.79 4.12 -3.82
CA LEU A 215 -0.62 4.49 -4.01
C LEU A 215 -1.29 5.03 -2.73
N VAL A 216 -0.97 4.46 -1.56
CA VAL A 216 -1.47 4.97 -0.27
C VAL A 216 -0.94 6.38 -0.03
N ASP A 217 0.36 6.60 -0.23
CA ASP A 217 0.96 7.93 -0.04
C ASP A 217 0.43 8.94 -1.05
N PHE A 218 0.31 8.52 -2.32
CA PHE A 218 -0.26 9.35 -3.36
C PHE A 218 -1.69 9.78 -3.01
N ALA A 219 -2.53 8.85 -2.55
CA ALA A 219 -3.89 9.18 -2.14
C ALA A 219 -3.88 10.12 -0.92
N SER A 220 -3.10 9.79 0.11
CA SER A 220 -3.01 10.53 1.37
C SER A 220 -2.54 11.98 1.20
N LEU A 221 -1.56 12.21 0.30
CA LEU A 221 -0.92 13.52 0.10
C LEU A 221 -1.43 14.25 -1.15
N MET A 222 -2.48 13.74 -1.78
CA MET A 222 -3.02 14.30 -3.03
C MET A 222 -3.37 15.79 -2.93
N GLY A 223 -3.82 16.26 -1.77
CA GLY A 223 -4.12 17.68 -1.57
C GLY A 223 -2.92 18.57 -1.87
N SER A 224 -1.73 18.23 -1.35
CA SER A 224 -0.53 19.06 -1.51
C SER A 224 0.12 18.79 -2.85
N GLY A 225 0.13 17.52 -3.28
CA GLY A 225 0.78 17.08 -4.51
C GLY A 225 0.05 17.43 -5.80
N ILE A 226 -1.28 17.51 -5.79
CA ILE A 226 -2.09 17.81 -6.99
C ILE A 226 -2.79 19.16 -6.89
N PHE A 227 -3.27 19.53 -5.70
CA PHE A 227 -4.12 20.73 -5.53
C PHE A 227 -3.41 21.90 -4.85
N GLY A 228 -2.12 21.74 -4.52
CA GLY A 228 -1.33 22.76 -3.82
C GLY A 228 -1.90 23.15 -2.45
N THR A 229 -2.71 22.29 -1.84
CA THR A 229 -3.41 22.58 -0.57
C THR A 229 -2.53 22.22 0.62
N GLY A 230 -1.84 23.23 1.15
CA GLY A 230 -0.97 23.12 2.31
C GLY A 230 0.30 22.30 2.08
N THR A 231 1.12 22.19 3.11
CA THR A 231 2.34 21.37 3.11
C THR A 231 2.08 19.95 3.62
N THR A 232 3.01 19.02 3.38
CA THR A 232 2.97 17.66 3.96
C THR A 232 2.85 17.71 5.49
N VAL A 233 3.60 18.59 6.15
CA VAL A 233 3.58 18.76 7.61
C VAL A 233 2.22 19.27 8.08
N GLU A 234 1.64 20.27 7.40
CA GLU A 234 0.31 20.79 7.71
C GLU A 234 -0.77 19.71 7.58
N GLN A 235 -0.70 18.88 6.54
CA GLN A 235 -1.65 17.78 6.35
C GLN A 235 -1.55 16.72 7.44
N ILE A 236 -0.33 16.33 7.84
CA ILE A 236 -0.15 15.41 8.97
C ILE A 236 -0.67 16.05 10.26
N ASN A 237 -0.48 17.35 10.45
CA ASN A 237 -0.97 18.07 11.62
C ASN A 237 -2.50 18.21 11.70
N GLN A 238 -3.24 17.91 10.61
CA GLN A 238 -4.70 17.78 10.66
C GLN A 238 -5.17 16.45 11.26
N MET A 239 -4.28 15.48 11.50
CA MET A 239 -4.65 14.23 12.15
C MET A 239 -5.15 14.49 13.58
N SER A 240 -6.30 13.89 13.89
CA SER A 240 -6.94 13.93 15.20
C SER A 240 -7.17 12.52 15.74
N ALA A 241 -7.66 12.42 16.98
CA ALA A 241 -8.01 11.13 17.56
C ALA A 241 -9.04 10.33 16.72
N ALA A 242 -9.85 11.00 15.90
CA ALA A 242 -10.76 10.33 14.97
C ALA A 242 -10.04 9.46 13.94
N ASN A 243 -8.81 9.81 13.55
CA ASN A 243 -8.00 9.01 12.62
C ASN A 243 -7.60 7.64 13.20
N LEU A 244 -7.71 7.43 14.52
CA LEU A 244 -7.49 6.12 15.14
C LEU A 244 -8.64 5.13 14.87
N ILE A 245 -9.77 5.56 14.29
CA ILE A 245 -10.80 4.66 13.75
C ILE A 245 -10.21 3.77 12.64
N ALA A 246 -9.15 4.19 11.96
CA ALA A 246 -8.43 3.37 11.00
C ALA A 246 -7.80 2.12 11.66
N VAL A 247 -7.43 2.15 12.94
CA VAL A 247 -6.77 1.03 13.63
C VAL A 247 -7.60 -0.26 13.62
N PRO A 248 -8.85 -0.30 14.11
CA PRO A 248 -9.66 -1.52 14.03
C PRO A 248 -9.90 -1.97 12.58
N VAL A 249 -10.01 -1.03 11.63
CA VAL A 249 -10.17 -1.34 10.20
C VAL A 249 -8.92 -2.03 9.63
N LEU A 250 -7.72 -1.53 9.96
CA LEU A 250 -6.44 -2.10 9.53
C LEU A 250 -6.04 -3.35 10.32
N LEU A 251 -6.57 -3.56 11.52
CA LEU A 251 -6.35 -4.77 12.30
C LEU A 251 -7.01 -6.00 11.66
N ILE A 252 -8.20 -5.84 11.06
CA ILE A 252 -8.92 -6.93 10.36
C ILE A 252 -8.03 -7.62 9.30
N PRO A 253 -7.46 -6.92 8.30
CA PRO A 253 -6.58 -7.54 7.32
C PRO A 253 -5.31 -8.11 7.95
N CYS A 254 -4.76 -7.51 9.02
CA CYS A 254 -3.63 -8.12 9.75
C CYS A 254 -3.99 -9.52 10.26
N ILE A 255 -5.14 -9.66 10.94
CA ILE A 255 -5.64 -10.94 11.47
C ILE A 255 -5.90 -11.92 10.33
N VAL A 256 -6.56 -11.47 9.25
CA VAL A 256 -6.90 -12.33 8.11
C VAL A 256 -5.64 -12.82 7.40
N LEU A 257 -4.67 -11.94 7.14
CA LEU A 257 -3.44 -12.27 6.42
C LEU A 257 -2.52 -13.17 7.24
N LEU A 258 -2.48 -12.99 8.56
CA LEU A 258 -1.63 -13.73 9.50
C LEU A 258 -2.39 -14.78 10.31
N ARG A 259 -3.55 -15.24 9.81
CA ARG A 259 -4.34 -16.29 10.48
C ARG A 259 -3.55 -17.60 10.62
N PRO A 260 -3.85 -18.44 11.63
CA PRO A 260 -3.05 -19.64 11.95
C PRO A 260 -2.79 -20.57 10.77
N LYS A 261 -3.78 -20.77 9.89
CA LYS A 261 -3.64 -21.58 8.67
C LYS A 261 -2.55 -21.04 7.75
N LYS A 262 -2.51 -19.72 7.51
CA LYS A 262 -1.52 -19.09 6.62
C LYS A 262 -0.13 -19.00 7.24
N LEU A 263 -0.04 -18.78 8.55
CA LEU A 263 1.24 -18.90 9.25
C LEU A 263 1.82 -20.31 9.16
N LEU A 264 0.98 -21.35 9.21
CA LEU A 264 1.41 -22.74 9.04
C LEU A 264 1.94 -23.01 7.63
N GLU A 265 1.24 -22.53 6.60
CA GLU A 265 1.70 -22.65 5.20
C GLU A 265 3.08 -21.98 5.04
N MET A 266 3.26 -20.78 5.57
CA MET A 266 4.56 -20.08 5.49
C MET A 266 5.67 -20.77 6.30
N GLU A 267 5.34 -21.37 7.46
CA GLU A 267 6.27 -22.19 8.25
C GLU A 267 6.70 -23.44 7.47
N GLN A 268 5.76 -24.09 6.78
CA GLN A 268 6.04 -25.25 5.92
C GLN A 268 6.97 -24.86 4.76
N GLU A 269 6.64 -23.79 4.04
CA GLU A 269 7.47 -23.26 2.95
C GLU A 269 8.88 -22.88 3.42
N ALA A 270 9.00 -22.21 4.57
CA ALA A 270 10.28 -21.85 5.20
C ALA A 270 11.11 -23.07 5.65
N ASN A 271 10.46 -24.23 5.80
CA ASN A 271 11.08 -25.52 6.09
C ASN A 271 11.21 -26.41 4.83
N HIS A 272 11.09 -25.83 3.63
CA HIS A 272 11.21 -26.51 2.34
C HIS A 272 10.17 -27.62 2.11
N ILE A 273 9.02 -27.52 2.77
CA ILE A 273 7.86 -28.39 2.53
C ILE A 273 7.01 -27.73 1.45
N VAL A 274 6.72 -28.48 0.38
CA VAL A 274 5.88 -28.00 -0.71
C VAL A 274 4.42 -27.92 -0.23
N VAL A 275 3.84 -26.71 -0.30
CA VAL A 275 2.44 -26.46 0.05
C VAL A 275 1.64 -26.31 -1.24
N PHE A 276 0.67 -27.21 -1.46
CA PHE A 276 -0.22 -27.14 -2.61
C PHE A 276 -1.49 -26.35 -2.26
N GLU A 277 -2.00 -25.60 -3.23
CA GLU A 277 -3.34 -25.01 -3.11
C GLU A 277 -4.38 -26.13 -3.11
N THR A 278 -5.27 -26.11 -2.12
CA THR A 278 -6.29 -27.17 -1.96
C THR A 278 -7.53 -26.86 -2.79
N PHE A 279 -8.26 -27.90 -3.21
CA PHE A 279 -9.57 -27.75 -3.84
C PHE A 279 -10.54 -26.93 -2.98
N GLU A 280 -10.51 -27.10 -1.66
CA GLU A 280 -11.31 -26.30 -0.72
C GLU A 280 -10.99 -24.78 -0.79
N GLU A 281 -9.71 -24.41 -0.96
CA GLU A 281 -9.33 -23.01 -1.16
C GLU A 281 -9.77 -22.50 -2.54
N ALA A 282 -9.71 -23.35 -3.56
CA ALA A 282 -10.28 -23.03 -4.87
C ALA A 282 -11.79 -22.80 -4.76
N ASP A 283 -12.55 -23.68 -4.13
CA ASP A 283 -14.01 -23.55 -3.96
C ASP A 283 -14.38 -22.26 -3.22
N ARG A 284 -13.66 -21.92 -2.15
CA ARG A 284 -13.86 -20.65 -1.45
C ARG A 284 -13.55 -19.44 -2.36
N ASN A 285 -12.49 -19.50 -3.15
CA ASN A 285 -12.16 -18.43 -4.10
C ASN A 285 -13.22 -18.30 -5.21
N ALA A 286 -13.83 -19.41 -5.63
CA ALA A 286 -14.95 -19.40 -6.58
C ALA A 286 -16.20 -18.73 -5.99
N ALA A 287 -16.55 -19.07 -4.75
CA ALA A 287 -17.68 -18.47 -4.04
C ALA A 287 -17.46 -16.97 -3.81
N LEU A 288 -16.26 -16.57 -3.38
CA LEU A 288 -15.89 -15.17 -3.23
C LEU A 288 -15.92 -14.42 -4.57
N SER A 289 -15.41 -15.03 -5.65
CA SER A 289 -15.49 -14.44 -6.99
C SER A 289 -16.93 -14.17 -7.41
N LEU A 290 -17.83 -15.12 -7.15
CA LEU A 290 -19.24 -14.97 -7.47
C LEU A 290 -19.89 -13.84 -6.65
N ALA A 291 -19.68 -13.83 -5.34
CA ALA A 291 -20.20 -12.80 -4.46
C ALA A 291 -19.71 -11.40 -4.84
N LEU A 292 -18.40 -11.24 -5.06
CA LEU A 292 -17.80 -9.97 -5.47
C LEU A 292 -18.30 -9.54 -6.85
N GLY A 293 -18.48 -10.48 -7.80
CA GLY A 293 -19.08 -10.18 -9.10
C GLY A 293 -20.50 -9.61 -8.98
N MET A 294 -21.35 -10.22 -8.14
CA MET A 294 -22.70 -9.71 -7.87
C MET A 294 -22.68 -8.32 -7.21
N ILE A 295 -21.84 -8.13 -6.19
CA ILE A 295 -21.71 -6.84 -5.49
C ILE A 295 -21.17 -5.76 -6.43
N SER A 296 -20.23 -6.10 -7.31
CA SER A 296 -19.67 -5.19 -8.31
C SER A 296 -20.74 -4.67 -9.27
N ILE A 297 -21.70 -5.52 -9.69
CA ILE A 297 -22.83 -5.07 -10.50
C ILE A 297 -23.72 -4.09 -9.72
N LEU A 298 -24.10 -4.45 -8.49
CA LEU A 298 -24.98 -3.62 -7.66
C LEU A 298 -24.38 -2.24 -7.38
N THR A 299 -23.10 -2.21 -7.01
CA THR A 299 -22.36 -0.97 -6.71
C THR A 299 -21.89 -0.24 -7.96
N GLY A 300 -21.82 -0.92 -9.12
CA GLY A 300 -21.40 -0.35 -10.38
C GLY A 300 -22.35 0.71 -10.92
N PHE A 301 -23.65 0.61 -10.65
CA PHE A 301 -24.61 1.67 -11.01
C PHE A 301 -24.30 3.02 -10.34
N MET A 302 -23.56 3.00 -9.24
CA MET A 302 -23.10 4.18 -8.52
C MET A 302 -21.65 4.58 -8.89
N GLY A 303 -21.02 3.88 -9.84
CA GLY A 303 -19.63 4.09 -10.25
C GLY A 303 -18.56 3.42 -9.36
N TYR A 304 -18.96 2.69 -8.31
CA TYR A 304 -18.03 2.17 -7.28
C TYR A 304 -17.65 0.69 -7.45
N GLY A 305 -18.24 -0.02 -8.41
CA GLY A 305 -18.07 -1.46 -8.56
C GLY A 305 -16.76 -1.91 -9.20
N LEU A 306 -15.91 -1.00 -9.72
CA LEU A 306 -14.72 -1.34 -10.51
C LEU A 306 -13.71 -2.16 -9.70
N GLY A 307 -13.33 -1.68 -8.51
CA GLY A 307 -12.36 -2.38 -7.65
C GLY A 307 -12.87 -3.73 -7.15
N ILE A 308 -14.18 -3.80 -6.83
CA ILE A 308 -14.85 -5.03 -6.39
C ILE A 308 -14.87 -6.07 -7.53
N GLY A 309 -15.13 -5.62 -8.76
CA GLY A 309 -15.11 -6.46 -9.94
C GLY A 309 -13.71 -6.99 -10.25
N ILE A 310 -12.67 -6.16 -10.15
CA ILE A 310 -11.28 -6.62 -10.32
C ILE A 310 -10.96 -7.73 -9.29
N ALA A 311 -11.32 -7.54 -8.02
CA ALA A 311 -11.12 -8.55 -6.98
C ALA A 311 -11.88 -9.86 -7.29
N GLY A 312 -13.13 -9.76 -7.76
CA GLY A 312 -13.93 -10.90 -8.18
C GLY A 312 -13.35 -11.65 -9.38
N LEU A 313 -12.83 -10.93 -10.38
CA LEU A 313 -12.17 -11.50 -11.55
C LEU A 313 -10.90 -12.28 -11.16
N ILE A 314 -10.08 -11.71 -10.27
CA ILE A 314 -8.86 -12.36 -9.79
C ILE A 314 -9.19 -13.61 -8.98
N GLY A 315 -10.15 -13.54 -8.05
CA GLY A 315 -10.59 -14.68 -7.27
C GLY A 315 -11.01 -15.86 -8.14
N GLY A 316 -11.76 -15.58 -9.22
CA GLY A 316 -12.22 -16.60 -10.15
C GLY A 316 -11.07 -17.20 -10.97
N ARG A 317 -10.11 -16.38 -11.42
CA ARG A 317 -8.89 -16.87 -12.09
C ARG A 317 -8.05 -17.78 -11.20
N LEU A 318 -7.85 -17.40 -9.93
CA LEU A 318 -7.10 -18.22 -8.97
C LEU A 318 -7.79 -19.56 -8.74
N SER A 319 -9.11 -19.54 -8.59
CA SER A 319 -9.88 -20.76 -8.41
C SER A 319 -9.80 -21.71 -9.63
N ARG A 320 -9.90 -21.15 -10.86
CA ARG A 320 -9.76 -21.95 -12.09
C ARG A 320 -8.35 -22.46 -12.35
N LYS A 321 -7.31 -21.82 -11.80
CA LYS A 321 -5.93 -22.32 -11.90
C LYS A 321 -5.75 -23.67 -11.19
N VAL A 322 -6.49 -23.89 -10.11
CA VAL A 322 -6.47 -25.15 -9.34
C VAL A 322 -7.42 -26.19 -9.94
N GLN A 323 -8.61 -25.76 -10.37
CA GLN A 323 -9.65 -26.66 -10.92
C GLN A 323 -10.27 -26.10 -12.20
N PRO A 324 -9.59 -26.22 -13.36
CA PRO A 324 -10.02 -25.58 -14.60
C PRO A 324 -11.31 -26.14 -15.19
N GLU A 325 -11.61 -27.42 -14.93
CA GLU A 325 -12.70 -28.18 -15.56
C GLU A 325 -13.98 -28.31 -14.69
N LYS A 326 -13.93 -28.02 -13.38
CA LYS A 326 -15.05 -28.25 -12.45
C LYS A 326 -15.50 -27.00 -11.70
N ASN A 327 -15.39 -25.84 -12.34
CA ASN A 327 -15.52 -24.57 -11.64
C ASN A 327 -16.41 -23.54 -12.36
N GLY A 328 -17.64 -23.95 -12.62
CA GLY A 328 -18.67 -23.08 -13.19
C GLY A 328 -18.97 -21.86 -12.32
N MET A 329 -18.82 -21.99 -10.98
CA MET A 329 -19.00 -20.88 -10.04
C MET A 329 -17.96 -19.78 -10.22
N ALA A 330 -16.67 -20.12 -10.34
CA ALA A 330 -15.64 -19.13 -10.62
C ALA A 330 -15.80 -18.50 -12.01
N LEU A 331 -16.24 -19.27 -13.01
CA LEU A 331 -16.52 -18.72 -14.34
C LEU A 331 -17.66 -17.70 -14.29
N ALA A 332 -18.76 -18.05 -13.64
CA ALA A 332 -19.88 -17.14 -13.42
C ALA A 332 -19.43 -15.88 -12.66
N GLY A 333 -18.64 -16.04 -11.59
CA GLY A 333 -18.09 -14.92 -10.83
C GLY A 333 -17.21 -13.98 -11.65
N MET A 334 -16.34 -14.51 -12.52
CA MET A 334 -15.55 -13.69 -13.44
C MET A 334 -16.41 -12.94 -14.46
N ILE A 335 -17.44 -13.58 -15.01
CA ILE A 335 -18.37 -12.95 -15.97
C ILE A 335 -19.10 -11.80 -15.29
N LEU A 336 -19.71 -12.06 -14.12
CA LEU A 336 -20.41 -11.03 -13.34
C LEU A 336 -19.48 -9.88 -12.94
N SER A 337 -18.25 -10.20 -12.56
CA SER A 337 -17.22 -9.19 -12.28
C SER A 337 -16.91 -8.32 -13.49
N GLY A 338 -16.77 -8.90 -14.69
CA GLY A 338 -16.56 -8.15 -15.92
C GLY A 338 -17.74 -7.24 -16.26
N ILE A 339 -18.97 -7.74 -16.08
CA ILE A 339 -20.19 -6.94 -16.25
C ILE A 339 -20.20 -5.78 -15.24
N GLY A 340 -19.96 -6.05 -13.96
CA GLY A 340 -19.95 -5.03 -12.91
C GLY A 340 -18.91 -3.94 -13.14
N MET A 341 -17.71 -4.30 -13.62
CA MET A 341 -16.69 -3.34 -14.04
C MET A 341 -17.18 -2.46 -15.21
N ALA A 342 -17.79 -3.04 -16.24
CA ALA A 342 -18.31 -2.28 -17.37
C ALA A 342 -19.44 -1.33 -16.95
N VAL A 343 -20.39 -1.81 -16.12
CA VAL A 343 -21.47 -1.00 -15.54
C VAL A 343 -20.89 0.14 -14.70
N SER A 344 -19.82 -0.12 -13.94
CA SER A 344 -19.12 0.92 -13.14
C SER A 344 -18.55 2.04 -14.00
N ILE A 345 -17.88 1.70 -15.10
CA ILE A 345 -17.31 2.69 -16.03
C ILE A 345 -18.43 3.53 -16.64
N ILE A 346 -19.52 2.89 -17.10
CA ILE A 346 -20.68 3.59 -17.64
C ILE A 346 -21.31 4.50 -16.58
N GLY A 347 -21.50 3.99 -15.35
CA GLY A 347 -22.02 4.74 -14.22
C GLY A 347 -21.17 5.97 -13.89
N MET A 348 -19.85 5.83 -13.89
CA MET A 348 -18.91 6.95 -13.72
C MET A 348 -19.06 7.99 -14.83
N ILE A 349 -19.11 7.58 -16.09
CA ILE A 349 -19.28 8.51 -17.23
C ILE A 349 -20.61 9.27 -17.11
N VAL A 350 -21.70 8.56 -16.79
CA VAL A 350 -23.02 9.17 -16.59
C VAL A 350 -23.00 10.14 -15.42
N LEU A 351 -22.39 9.76 -14.28
CA LEU A 351 -22.23 10.64 -13.12
C LEU A 351 -21.43 11.89 -13.46
N CYS A 352 -20.31 11.77 -14.18
CA CYS A 352 -19.53 12.90 -14.64
C CYS A 352 -20.35 13.83 -15.54
N PHE A 353 -21.12 13.28 -16.48
CA PHE A 353 -21.97 14.05 -17.40
C PHE A 353 -23.15 14.71 -16.70
N VAL A 354 -23.81 14.01 -15.77
CA VAL A 354 -24.92 14.56 -14.97
C VAL A 354 -24.39 15.67 -14.06
N TYR A 355 -23.24 15.46 -13.39
CA TYR A 355 -22.64 16.46 -12.52
C TYR A 355 -22.18 17.71 -13.29
N SER A 356 -21.58 17.55 -14.47
CA SER A 356 -21.21 18.69 -15.31
C SER A 356 -22.42 19.50 -15.78
N ASN A 357 -23.53 18.83 -16.10
CA ASN A 357 -24.76 19.51 -16.52
C ASN A 357 -25.51 20.14 -15.34
N LEU A 358 -25.52 19.52 -14.16
CA LEU A 358 -26.11 20.10 -12.95
C LEU A 358 -25.35 21.35 -12.50
N ASN A 359 -24.01 21.34 -12.55
CA ASN A 359 -23.20 22.51 -12.26
C ASN A 359 -23.35 23.60 -13.32
N GLY A 360 -23.46 23.23 -14.60
CA GLY A 360 -23.78 24.16 -15.68
C GLY A 360 -25.16 24.80 -15.51
N LEU A 361 -26.18 24.02 -15.13
CA LEU A 361 -27.54 24.50 -14.87
C LEU A 361 -27.59 25.39 -13.63
N SER A 362 -26.92 25.01 -12.54
CA SER A 362 -26.79 25.81 -11.33
C SER A 362 -26.10 27.15 -11.59
N ALA A 363 -25.02 27.15 -12.38
CA ALA A 363 -24.33 28.38 -12.81
C ALA A 363 -25.24 29.27 -13.66
N VAL A 364 -26.02 28.71 -14.58
CA VAL A 364 -27.00 29.44 -15.40
C VAL A 364 -28.16 30.01 -14.57
N MET A 365 -28.66 29.27 -13.58
CA MET A 365 -29.73 29.74 -12.68
C MET A 365 -29.25 30.87 -11.77
N MET A 366 -28.02 30.77 -11.24
CA MET A 366 -27.38 31.82 -10.43
C MET A 366 -27.12 33.10 -11.24
N MET A 367 -26.73 32.97 -12.51
CA MET A 367 -26.46 34.10 -13.39
C MET A 367 -27.74 34.81 -13.87
N ASN A 368 -28.87 34.10 -13.91
CA ASN A 368 -30.18 34.63 -14.31
C ASN A 368 -31.08 35.09 -13.15
N GLY A 369 -30.57 35.09 -11.91
CA GLY A 369 -31.29 35.66 -10.75
C GLY A 369 -32.57 34.93 -10.35
N VAL A 370 -32.76 33.68 -10.77
CA VAL A 370 -33.90 32.86 -10.36
C VAL A 370 -33.57 32.25 -8.99
N LYS A 371 -34.14 32.80 -7.92
CA LYS A 371 -34.08 32.24 -6.57
C LYS A 371 -34.97 31.01 -6.42
#